data_AF-A0A356WZS0-F1
#
_entry.id   AF-A0A356WZS0-F1
#
_cell.length_a   1.000
_cell.length_b   1.000
_cell.length_c   1.000
_cell.angle_alpha   90.00
_cell.angle_beta   90.00
_cell.angle_gamma   90.00
#
_symmetry.space_group_name_H-M   'P 1'
#
loop_
_entity.id
_entity.type
_entity.pdbx_description
1 polymer ?
#
loop_
_entity_poly.entity_id
_entity_poly.type
_entity_poly.pdbx_seq_one_letter_code
_entity_poly.pdbx_strand_id
1 'polypeptide(L)'
;VPIALFLIFVLLYFALKSFSQSVMIYLAIPLASIGGVFFLALRGMDFSISAGVGFIVLFGVAVLNGLVLVSRFNSLKIEGVMDLQERILTGTKERLRPILLTATAAIMGFLPMAFSTTGH
;
A
#
# COMPACT_ATOMS: atom_id res chain seq x y z
N VAL A 1 -12.33 -6.99 9.10
CA VAL A 1 -11.54 -6.90 7.84
C VAL A 1 -12.40 -6.56 6.61
N PRO A 2 -13.53 -7.24 6.30
CA PRO A 2 -14.28 -7.00 5.05
C PRO A 2 -14.79 -5.56 4.89
N ILE A 3 -15.30 -4.97 5.96
CA ILE A 3 -15.78 -3.57 5.99
C ILE A 3 -14.63 -2.58 5.69
N ALA A 4 -13.42 -2.86 6.18
CA ALA A 4 -12.26 -2.00 5.92
C ALA A 4 -11.86 -2.04 4.43
N LEU A 5 -11.85 -3.22 3.81
CA LEU A 5 -11.58 -3.36 2.38
C LEU A 5 -12.60 -2.61 1.52
N PHE A 6 -13.88 -2.70 1.88
CA PHE A 6 -14.94 -1.95 1.22
C PHE A 6 -14.72 -0.43 1.35
N LEU A 7 -14.43 0.06 2.56
CA LEU A 7 -14.15 1.48 2.79
C LEU A 7 -12.92 1.96 2.03
N ILE A 8 -11.84 1.17 2.00
CA ILE A 8 -10.63 1.47 1.23
C ILE A 8 -10.97 1.64 -0.26
N PHE A 9 -11.77 0.74 -0.82
CA PHE A 9 -12.20 0.83 -2.22
C PHE A 9 -13.03 2.10 -2.48
N VAL A 10 -13.99 2.40 -1.60
CA VAL A 10 -14.82 3.62 -1.71
C VAL A 10 -13.97 4.88 -1.64
N LEU A 11 -13.02 4.96 -0.70
CA LEU A 11 -12.11 6.10 -0.57
C LEU A 11 -11.21 6.26 -1.81
N LEU A 12 -10.70 5.16 -2.35
CA LEU A 12 -9.92 5.17 -3.60
C LEU A 12 -10.74 5.69 -4.79
N TYR A 13 -12.00 5.26 -4.89
CA TYR A 13 -12.89 5.74 -5.95
C TYR A 13 -13.13 7.25 -5.84
N PHE A 14 -13.39 7.76 -4.64
CA PHE A 14 -13.57 9.20 -4.43
C PHE A 14 -12.29 10.00 -4.67
N ALA A 15 -11.12 9.49 -4.28
CA ALA A 15 -9.85 10.19 -4.41
C ALA A 15 -9.42 10.36 -5.89
N LEU A 16 -9.65 9.34 -6.72
CA LEU A 16 -9.19 9.33 -8.12
C LEU A 16 -10.31 9.64 -9.11
N LYS A 17 -11.57 9.51 -8.70
CA LYS A 17 -12.77 9.59 -9.57
C LYS A 17 -12.65 8.72 -10.83
N SER A 18 -11.88 7.63 -10.76
CA SER A 18 -11.55 6.77 -11.90
C SER A 18 -11.51 5.31 -11.49
N PHE A 19 -12.49 4.54 -11.97
CA PHE A 19 -12.64 3.12 -11.64
C PHE A 19 -11.39 2.29 -12.01
N SER A 20 -10.84 2.52 -13.21
CA SER A 20 -9.65 1.79 -13.67
C SER A 20 -8.43 2.05 -12.79
N GLN A 21 -8.23 3.29 -12.34
CA GLN A 21 -7.10 3.63 -11.47
C GLN A 21 -7.30 3.10 -10.04
N SER A 22 -8.52 3.15 -9.53
CA SER A 22 -8.86 2.60 -8.22
C SER A 22 -8.61 1.08 -8.18
N VAL A 23 -9.05 0.34 -9.20
CA VAL A 23 -8.80 -1.12 -9.29
C VAL A 23 -7.31 -1.41 -9.39
N MET A 24 -6.55 -0.63 -10.16
CA MET A 24 -5.11 -0.81 -10.30
C MET A 24 -4.38 -0.69 -8.95
N ILE A 25 -4.79 0.25 -8.09
CA ILE A 25 -4.24 0.36 -6.74
C ILE A 25 -4.77 -0.75 -5.83
N TYR A 26 -6.03 -1.14 -5.99
CA TYR A 26 -6.65 -2.20 -5.19
C TYR A 26 -5.96 -3.55 -5.35
N LEU A 27 -5.33 -3.83 -6.51
CA LEU A 27 -4.49 -5.01 -6.73
C LEU A 27 -3.28 -5.09 -5.78
N ALA A 28 -2.85 -3.97 -5.18
CA ALA A 28 -1.79 -3.99 -4.18
C ALA A 28 -2.23 -4.69 -2.88
N ILE A 29 -3.53 -4.77 -2.58
CA ILE A 29 -4.05 -5.39 -1.35
C ILE A 29 -3.83 -6.90 -1.34
N PRO A 30 -4.24 -7.67 -2.37
CA PRO A 30 -3.90 -9.10 -2.45
C PRO A 30 -2.39 -9.33 -2.42
N LEU A 31 -1.62 -8.51 -3.13
CA LEU A 31 -0.17 -8.63 -3.18
C LEU A 31 0.46 -8.44 -1.79
N ALA A 32 0.02 -7.42 -1.05
CA ALA A 32 0.46 -7.18 0.33
C ALA A 32 0.01 -8.31 1.27
N SER A 33 -1.19 -8.84 1.06
CA SER A 33 -1.73 -9.98 1.83
C SER A 33 -0.85 -11.21 1.71
N ILE A 34 -0.35 -11.52 0.50
CA ILE A 34 0.55 -12.67 0.28
C ILE A 34 1.79 -12.55 1.16
N GLY A 35 2.44 -11.36 1.20
CA GLY A 35 3.61 -11.14 2.06
C GLY A 35 3.28 -11.29 3.55
N GLY A 36 2.18 -10.70 4.01
CA GLY A 36 1.77 -10.79 5.41
C GLY A 36 1.42 -12.22 5.84
N VAL A 37 0.65 -12.95 5.04
CA VAL A 37 0.28 -14.35 5.30
C VAL A 37 1.51 -15.26 5.25
N PHE A 38 2.41 -15.05 4.29
CA PHE A 38 3.65 -15.81 4.16
C PHE A 38 4.53 -15.68 5.42
N PHE A 39 4.71 -14.47 5.94
CA PHE A 39 5.49 -14.26 7.17
C PHE A 39 4.79 -14.76 8.44
N LEU A 40 3.45 -14.70 8.51
CA LEU A 40 2.71 -15.31 9.62
C LEU A 40 2.86 -16.84 9.62
N ALA A 41 2.74 -17.46 8.44
CA ALA A 41 2.93 -18.89 8.28
C ALA A 41 4.36 -19.32 8.63
N LEU A 42 5.38 -18.57 8.18
CA LEU A 42 6.78 -18.81 8.55
C LEU A 42 7.04 -18.73 10.05
N ARG A 43 6.31 -17.86 10.76
CA ARG A 43 6.43 -17.71 12.20
C ARG A 43 5.58 -18.71 13.00
N GLY A 44 4.74 -19.49 12.32
CA GLY A 44 3.80 -20.43 12.96
C GLY A 44 2.77 -19.73 13.84
N MET A 45 2.41 -18.47 13.54
CA MET A 45 1.41 -17.72 14.31
C MET A 45 0.04 -17.79 13.63
N ASP A 46 -0.99 -18.05 14.43
CA ASP A 46 -2.36 -18.02 13.96
C ASP A 46 -2.86 -16.59 13.66
N PHE A 47 -3.89 -16.52 12.83
CA PHE A 47 -4.57 -15.26 12.53
C PHE A 47 -5.38 -14.78 13.75
N SER A 48 -4.78 -13.90 14.55
CA SER A 48 -5.42 -13.27 15.72
C SER A 48 -6.03 -11.91 15.40
N ILE A 49 -6.79 -11.34 16.34
CA ILE A 49 -7.36 -9.98 16.22
C ILE A 49 -6.24 -8.94 15.98
N SER A 50 -5.10 -9.09 16.67
CA SER A 50 -3.92 -8.24 16.52
C SER A 50 -3.34 -8.35 15.10
N ALA A 51 -3.23 -9.56 14.56
CA ALA A 51 -2.80 -9.78 13.18
C ALA A 51 -3.76 -9.11 12.19
N GLY A 52 -5.08 -9.23 12.42
CA GLY A 52 -6.11 -8.58 11.60
C GLY A 52 -5.99 -7.05 11.55
N VAL A 53 -5.68 -6.40 12.68
CA VAL A 53 -5.40 -4.95 12.71
C VAL A 53 -4.12 -4.63 11.95
N GLY A 54 -3.07 -5.44 12.09
CA GLY A 54 -1.82 -5.31 11.33
C GLY A 54 -2.05 -5.36 9.81
N PHE A 55 -2.89 -6.27 9.33
CA PHE A 55 -3.27 -6.33 7.91
C PHE A 55 -4.01 -5.07 7.44
N ILE A 56 -4.91 -4.51 8.24
CA ILE A 56 -5.61 -3.26 7.89
C ILE A 56 -4.59 -2.13 7.70
N VAL A 57 -3.60 -2.01 8.59
CA VAL A 57 -2.56 -1.00 8.46
C VAL A 57 -1.69 -1.25 7.23
N LEU A 58 -1.30 -2.51 6.98
CA LEU A 58 -0.57 -2.91 5.77
C LEU A 58 -1.31 -2.51 4.49
N PHE A 59 -2.62 -2.75 4.43
CA PHE A 59 -3.45 -2.35 3.29
C PHE A 59 -3.50 -0.83 3.13
N GLY A 60 -3.62 -0.09 4.23
CA GLY A 60 -3.59 1.38 4.21
C GLY A 60 -2.30 1.93 3.63
N VAL A 61 -1.14 1.41 4.06
CA VAL A 61 0.17 1.83 3.54
C VAL A 61 0.33 1.48 2.06
N ALA A 62 -0.07 0.26 1.66
CA ALA A 62 -0.01 -0.17 0.27
C ALA A 62 -0.85 0.74 -0.65
N VAL A 63 -2.07 1.06 -0.21
CA VAL A 63 -2.99 1.94 -0.95
C VAL A 63 -2.48 3.38 -0.99
N LEU A 64 -1.95 3.91 0.10
CA LEU A 64 -1.38 5.26 0.14
C LEU A 64 -0.22 5.40 -0.84
N ASN A 65 0.70 4.45 -0.86
CA ASN A 65 1.84 4.46 -1.78
C ASN A 65 1.37 4.39 -3.25
N GLY A 66 0.38 3.54 -3.56
CA GLY A 66 -0.22 3.47 -4.88
C GLY A 66 -0.92 4.77 -5.28
N LEU A 67 -1.69 5.36 -4.36
CA LEU A 67 -2.41 6.62 -4.58
C LEU A 67 -1.46 7.78 -4.87
N VAL A 68 -0.37 7.92 -4.10
CA VAL A 68 0.63 8.98 -4.31
C VAL A 68 1.31 8.85 -5.68
N LEU A 69 1.61 7.61 -6.11
CA LEU A 69 2.22 7.36 -7.41
C LEU A 69 1.26 7.68 -8.57
N VAL A 70 0.03 7.15 -8.53
CA VAL A 70 -0.97 7.37 -9.58
C VAL A 70 -1.40 8.84 -9.64
N SER A 71 -1.53 9.49 -8.48
CA SER A 71 -1.79 10.93 -8.41
C SER A 71 -0.70 11.73 -9.13
N ARG A 72 0.57 11.34 -8.98
CA ARG A 72 1.66 11.99 -9.72
C ARG A 72 1.60 11.74 -11.22
N PHE A 73 1.24 10.53 -11.66
CA PHE A 73 0.98 10.30 -13.08
C PHE A 73 -0.15 11.20 -13.61
N ASN A 74 -1.21 11.40 -12.84
CA ASN A 74 -2.29 12.31 -13.22
C ASN A 74 -1.81 13.77 -13.26
N SER A 75 -0.99 14.23 -12.30
CA SER A 75 -0.39 15.57 -12.34
C SER A 75 0.49 15.77 -13.57
N LEU A 76 1.38 14.82 -13.87
CA LEU A 76 2.25 14.88 -15.05
C LEU A 76 1.45 14.92 -16.37
N LYS A 77 0.32 14.22 -16.43
CA LYS A 77 -0.60 14.31 -17.57
C LYS A 77 -1.19 15.73 -17.72
N ILE A 78 -1.52 16.39 -16.61
CA ILE A 78 -2.05 17.76 -16.61
C ILE A 78 -0.94 18.78 -16.94
N GLU A 79 0.28 18.53 -16.52
CA GLU A 79 1.49 19.33 -16.82
C GLU A 79 1.93 19.23 -18.29
N GLY A 80 1.27 18.39 -19.10
CA GLY A 80 1.50 18.30 -20.54
C GLY A 80 2.41 17.15 -20.98
N VAL A 81 2.80 16.24 -20.08
CA VAL A 81 3.54 15.02 -20.45
C VAL A 81 2.59 14.02 -21.13
N MET A 82 2.56 14.09 -22.45
CA MET A 82 1.66 13.30 -23.30
C MET A 82 2.19 11.89 -23.54
N ASP A 83 3.51 11.69 -23.49
CA ASP A 83 4.10 10.36 -23.66
C ASP A 83 3.91 9.49 -22.42
N LEU A 84 3.40 8.28 -22.63
CA LEU A 84 3.09 7.33 -21.55
C LEU A 84 4.37 6.81 -20.88
N GLN A 85 5.39 6.50 -21.68
CA GLN A 85 6.66 5.95 -21.20
C GLN A 85 7.39 6.99 -20.35
N GLU A 86 7.51 8.22 -20.86
CA GLU A 86 8.10 9.35 -20.16
C GLU A 86 7.36 9.62 -18.84
N ARG A 87 6.03 9.60 -18.84
CA ARG A 87 5.23 9.83 -17.64
C ARG A 87 5.45 8.76 -16.56
N ILE A 88 5.51 7.49 -16.96
CA ILE A 88 5.78 6.38 -16.04
C ILE A 88 7.19 6.50 -15.48
N LEU A 89 8.19 6.75 -16.34
CA LEU A 89 9.59 6.86 -15.93
C LEU A 89 9.81 8.02 -14.97
N THR A 90 9.33 9.22 -15.32
CA THR A 90 9.45 10.44 -14.53
C THR A 90 8.69 10.33 -13.22
N GLY A 91 7.40 9.96 -13.27
CA GLY A 91 6.58 9.84 -12.08
C GLY A 91 7.08 8.78 -11.10
N THR A 92 7.60 7.65 -11.62
CA THR A 92 8.21 6.61 -10.78
C THR A 92 9.51 7.10 -10.17
N LYS A 93 10.40 7.74 -10.96
CA LYS A 93 11.70 8.24 -10.47
C LYS A 93 11.54 9.27 -9.34
N GLU A 94 10.56 10.16 -9.46
CA GLU A 94 10.29 11.19 -8.45
C GLU A 94 9.67 10.61 -7.17
N ARG A 95 8.82 9.58 -7.30
CA ARG A 95 8.10 8.99 -6.16
C ARG A 95 8.81 7.80 -5.52
N LEU A 96 9.78 7.19 -6.19
CA LEU A 96 10.51 6.04 -5.67
C LEU A 96 11.20 6.36 -4.33
N ARG A 97 11.88 7.51 -4.24
CA ARG A 97 12.55 7.93 -2.99
C ARG A 97 11.54 8.14 -1.85
N PRO A 98 10.48 8.95 -2.01
CA PRO A 98 9.42 9.06 -1.01
C PRO A 98 8.81 7.72 -0.59
N ILE A 99 8.48 6.82 -1.53
CA ILE A 99 7.86 5.52 -1.25
C ILE A 99 8.80 4.62 -0.45
N LEU A 100 10.09 4.61 -0.78
CA LEU A 100 11.09 3.86 -0.01
C LEU A 100 11.24 4.41 1.41
N LEU A 101 11.20 5.74 1.57
CA LEU A 101 11.25 6.37 2.90
C LEU A 101 10.03 5.99 3.75
N THR A 102 8.82 6.05 3.19
CA THR A 102 7.60 5.68 3.93
C THR A 102 7.56 4.18 4.24
N ALA A 103 7.95 3.32 3.30
CA ALA A 103 8.04 1.88 3.52
C ALA A 103 9.05 1.55 4.61
N THR A 104 10.24 2.15 4.58
CA THR A 104 11.27 1.92 5.61
C THR A 104 10.83 2.44 6.97
N ALA A 105 10.17 3.60 7.04
CA ALA A 105 9.62 4.13 8.27
C ALA A 105 8.54 3.21 8.86
N ALA A 106 7.65 2.67 8.03
CA ALA A 106 6.64 1.69 8.45
C ALA A 106 7.32 0.42 8.98
N ILE A 107 8.29 -0.14 8.25
CA ILE A 107 9.03 -1.32 8.70
C ILE A 107 9.69 -1.06 10.05
N MET A 108 10.39 0.07 10.22
CA MET A 108 11.02 0.43 11.50
C MET A 108 10.01 0.60 12.65
N GLY A 109 8.81 1.11 12.38
CA GLY A 109 7.75 1.22 13.39
C GLY A 109 7.15 -0.12 13.81
N PHE A 110 7.07 -1.08 12.88
CA PHE A 110 6.54 -2.42 13.16
C PHE A 110 7.62 -3.44 13.57
N LEU A 111 8.90 -3.14 13.37
CA LEU A 111 10.01 -4.04 13.70
C LEU A 111 10.04 -4.42 15.19
N PRO A 112 9.94 -3.46 16.15
CA PRO A 112 9.96 -3.80 17.57
C PRO A 112 8.76 -4.65 17.98
N MET A 113 7.58 -4.39 17.41
CA MET A 113 6.37 -5.17 17.64
C MET A 113 6.49 -6.58 17.04
N ALA A 114 7.17 -6.72 15.91
CA ALA A 114 7.46 -8.02 15.33
C ALA A 114 8.45 -8.80 16.22
N PHE A 115 9.50 -8.19 16.74
CA PHE A 115 10.50 -8.90 17.57
C PHE A 115 10.18 -8.99 19.05
N SER A 116 9.15 -8.31 19.55
CA SER A 116 8.71 -8.45 20.93
C SER A 116 8.26 -9.89 21.15
N THR A 117 9.14 -10.70 21.72
CA THR A 117 8.76 -11.97 22.33
C THR A 117 7.87 -11.61 23.51
N THR A 118 6.66 -12.17 23.54
CA THR A 118 5.94 -12.32 24.80
C THR A 118 6.84 -13.22 25.64
N GLY A 119 7.69 -12.62 26.46
CA GLY A 119 8.22 -13.31 27.63
C GLY A 119 7.03 -13.77 28.45
N HIS A 120 7.18 -14.96 29.03
CA HIS A 120 6.28 -15.55 30.02
C HIS A 120 5.66 -14.51 30.97
#